data_AF-A0A751YWC0-F1
#
_entry.id   AF-A0A751YWC0-F1
#
_cell.length_a   1.000
_cell.length_b   1.000
_cell.length_c   1.000
_cell.angle_alpha   90.00
_cell.angle_beta   90.00
_cell.angle_gamma   90.00
#
_symmetry.space_group_name_H-M   'P 1'
#
loop_
_entity.id
_entity.type
_entity.pdbx_description
1 polymer ?
#
loop_
_entity_poly.entity_id
_entity_poly.type
_entity_poly.pdbx_seq_one_letter_code
_entity_poly.pdbx_strand_id
1 'polypeptide(L)'
;LNSREKAYSYFLYYKNFHGMEMPTILTEGKTDRVYLKCALKSLANSYPLLFNSSDDSSKNEYRVNFFKATEKTSYFLDISGGATDFKRFILRYQEQKKRFEKFKPKHPVIMLLDNDSGPKDLLNHLKDKVKNCPNDVDTIRKARYTYIFDNLYLLLTPLLPGGKESCMEDLFDSTVLSTVLDGKTFNKSNDTDTKTEYGKHVFSTKVIKANCKTISFEKFKVIFDGIEEIIADYSKRCKV
;
A
#
# COMPACT_ATOMS: atom_id res chain seq x y z
N LEU A 1 16.91 10.51 -18.56
CA LEU A 1 15.83 10.34 -19.56
C LEU A 1 16.00 11.36 -20.70
N ASN A 2 16.07 10.90 -21.94
CA ASN A 2 15.99 11.73 -23.14
C ASN A 2 14.57 12.33 -23.32
N SER A 3 14.34 13.18 -24.33
CA SER A 3 13.04 13.86 -24.51
C SER A 3 11.85 12.91 -24.67
N ARG A 4 12.00 11.79 -25.40
CA ARG A 4 10.93 10.79 -25.59
C ARG A 4 10.65 10.03 -24.28
N GLU A 5 11.71 9.66 -23.58
CA GLU A 5 11.62 9.00 -22.28
C GLU A 5 10.99 9.89 -21.21
N LYS A 6 11.29 11.20 -21.22
CA LYS A 6 10.63 12.18 -20.34
C LYS A 6 9.13 12.24 -20.61
N ALA A 7 8.74 12.36 -21.89
CA ALA A 7 7.32 12.36 -22.27
C ALA A 7 6.61 11.06 -21.84
N TYR A 8 7.28 9.91 -22.01
CA TYR A 8 6.73 8.63 -21.58
C TYR A 8 6.64 8.51 -20.05
N SER A 9 7.65 8.99 -19.31
CA SER A 9 7.61 9.07 -17.84
C SER A 9 6.43 9.93 -17.36
N TYR A 10 6.17 11.07 -18.01
CA TYR A 10 5.02 11.92 -17.69
C TYR A 10 3.69 11.24 -17.97
N PHE A 11 3.57 10.56 -19.11
CA PHE A 11 2.38 9.76 -19.42
C PHE A 11 2.15 8.68 -18.37
N LEU A 12 3.20 7.96 -17.97
CA LEU A 12 3.12 6.94 -16.92
C LEU A 12 2.71 7.55 -15.58
N TYR A 13 3.25 8.70 -15.20
CA TYR A 13 2.85 9.39 -13.97
C TYR A 13 1.37 9.75 -14.01
N TYR A 14 0.93 10.42 -15.09
CA TYR A 14 -0.47 10.80 -15.26
C TYR A 14 -1.39 9.59 -15.17
N LYS A 15 -1.09 8.54 -15.94
CA LYS A 15 -1.89 7.31 -15.98
C LYS A 15 -2.01 6.63 -14.61
N ASN A 16 -0.94 6.60 -13.82
CA ASN A 16 -0.90 5.80 -12.59
C ASN A 16 -1.26 6.58 -11.33
N PHE A 17 -1.16 7.92 -11.32
CA PHE A 17 -1.30 8.72 -10.10
C PHE A 17 -2.22 9.94 -10.23
N HIS A 18 -2.59 10.34 -11.45
CA HIS A 18 -3.35 11.57 -11.68
C HIS A 18 -4.71 11.31 -12.36
N GLY A 19 -4.68 10.81 -13.60
CA GLY A 19 -5.85 10.46 -14.41
C GLY A 19 -6.33 9.03 -14.17
N MET A 20 -6.33 8.58 -12.92
CA MET A 20 -6.83 7.27 -12.54
C MET A 20 -8.36 7.29 -12.48
N GLU A 21 -9.01 6.15 -12.75
CA GLU A 21 -10.47 5.98 -12.62
C GLU A 21 -10.86 5.22 -11.33
N MET A 22 -9.89 4.95 -10.46
CA MET A 22 -10.10 4.36 -9.14
C MET A 22 -8.92 4.69 -8.21
N PRO A 23 -9.07 4.55 -6.88
CA PRO A 23 -7.98 4.73 -5.93
C PRO A 23 -6.80 3.80 -6.24
N THR A 24 -5.57 4.31 -6.14
CA THR A 24 -4.36 3.51 -6.33
C THR A 24 -3.64 3.30 -5.00
N ILE A 25 -3.34 2.05 -4.67
CA ILE A 25 -2.62 1.66 -3.46
C ILE A 25 -1.19 1.28 -3.85
N LEU A 26 -0.21 1.98 -3.28
CA LEU A 26 1.20 1.65 -3.33
C LEU A 26 1.59 0.94 -2.04
N THR A 27 2.11 -0.28 -2.16
CA THR A 27 2.67 -1.03 -1.03
C THR A 27 4.18 -1.05 -1.10
N GLU A 28 4.84 -1.38 0.02
CA GLU A 28 6.28 -1.59 0.03
C GLU A 28 6.66 -2.82 -0.80
N GLY A 29 6.05 -3.98 -0.50
CA GLY A 29 6.43 -5.26 -1.09
C GLY A 29 5.46 -5.79 -2.14
N LYS A 30 5.96 -6.75 -2.94
CA LYS A 30 5.11 -7.57 -3.82
C LYS A 30 4.20 -8.52 -3.05
N THR A 31 4.58 -8.88 -1.82
CA THR A 31 3.88 -9.79 -0.90
C THR A 31 2.59 -9.17 -0.37
N ASP A 32 2.64 -7.90 0.02
CA ASP A 32 1.52 -7.14 0.57
C ASP A 32 0.35 -7.11 -0.41
N ARG A 33 0.65 -6.93 -1.70
CA ARG A 33 -0.35 -6.97 -2.77
C ARG A 33 -1.06 -8.31 -2.86
N VAL A 34 -0.39 -9.41 -2.54
CA VAL A 34 -1.02 -10.74 -2.49
C VAL A 34 -1.90 -10.84 -1.25
N TYR A 35 -1.43 -10.40 -0.09
CA TYR A 35 -2.21 -10.40 1.16
C TYR A 35 -3.48 -9.58 1.01
N LEU A 36 -3.36 -8.32 0.58
CA LEU A 36 -4.49 -7.39 0.42
C LEU A 36 -5.51 -7.91 -0.60
N LYS A 37 -5.06 -8.50 -1.71
CA LYS A 37 -5.97 -9.11 -2.69
C LYS A 37 -6.73 -10.30 -2.12
N CYS A 38 -6.06 -11.17 -1.36
CA CYS A 38 -6.71 -12.31 -0.71
C CYS A 38 -7.70 -11.84 0.36
N ALA A 39 -7.26 -10.91 1.22
CA ALA A 39 -8.05 -10.34 2.30
C ALA A 39 -9.31 -9.64 1.78
N LEU A 40 -9.17 -8.77 0.77
CA LEU A 40 -10.31 -8.04 0.22
C LEU A 40 -11.32 -8.94 -0.47
N LYS A 41 -10.87 -10.02 -1.11
CA LYS A 41 -11.77 -11.05 -1.66
C LYS A 41 -12.52 -11.81 -0.58
N SER A 42 -11.84 -12.17 0.52
CA SER A 42 -12.47 -12.84 1.66
C SER A 42 -13.50 -11.93 2.34
N LEU A 43 -13.18 -10.64 2.45
CA LEU A 43 -14.00 -9.61 3.09
C LEU A 43 -14.92 -8.86 2.12
N ALA A 44 -15.17 -9.40 0.92
CA ALA A 44 -15.86 -8.73 -0.17
C ALA A 44 -17.21 -8.12 0.23
N ASN A 45 -18.00 -8.85 1.02
CA ASN A 45 -19.32 -8.41 1.49
C ASN A 45 -19.25 -7.21 2.45
N SER A 46 -18.12 -7.02 3.14
CA SER A 46 -17.91 -5.89 4.06
C SER A 46 -17.43 -4.62 3.34
N TYR A 47 -16.85 -4.74 2.13
CA TYR A 47 -16.20 -3.63 1.42
C TYR A 47 -16.69 -3.47 -0.03
N PRO A 48 -18.00 -3.24 -0.27
CA PRO A 48 -18.56 -3.09 -1.61
C PRO A 48 -18.01 -1.86 -2.37
N LEU A 49 -17.45 -0.87 -1.66
CA LEU A 49 -16.77 0.27 -2.28
C LEU A 49 -15.44 -0.14 -2.91
N LEU A 50 -14.74 -1.11 -2.33
CA LEU A 50 -13.40 -1.53 -2.73
C LEU A 50 -13.40 -2.80 -3.60
N PHE A 51 -14.47 -3.60 -3.51
CA PHE A 51 -14.62 -4.84 -4.27
C PHE A 51 -16.07 -5.07 -4.67
N ASN A 52 -16.27 -5.35 -5.96
CA ASN A 52 -17.58 -5.74 -6.47
C ASN A 52 -17.67 -7.27 -6.45
N SER A 53 -18.57 -7.81 -5.62
CA SER A 53 -18.86 -9.24 -5.55
C SER A 53 -20.15 -9.56 -6.30
N SER A 54 -20.10 -10.59 -7.12
CA SER A 54 -21.18 -11.08 -7.97
C SER A 54 -21.21 -12.61 -7.91
N ASP A 55 -22.41 -13.19 -8.00
CA ASP A 55 -22.61 -14.64 -8.09
C ASP A 55 -21.90 -15.23 -9.32
N ASP A 56 -21.88 -14.46 -10.41
CA ASP A 56 -21.00 -14.71 -11.54
C ASP A 56 -19.58 -14.23 -11.20
N SER A 57 -18.73 -15.17 -10.80
CA SER A 57 -17.34 -14.91 -10.41
C SER A 57 -16.49 -14.21 -11.47
N SER A 58 -16.90 -14.25 -12.75
CA SER A 58 -16.21 -13.55 -13.83
C SER A 58 -16.38 -12.03 -13.76
N LYS A 59 -17.42 -11.57 -13.06
CA LYS A 59 -17.74 -10.15 -12.84
C LYS A 59 -17.13 -9.60 -11.54
N ASN A 60 -16.43 -10.43 -10.77
CA ASN A 60 -15.76 -9.98 -9.56
C ASN A 60 -14.57 -9.08 -9.91
N GLU A 61 -14.61 -7.84 -9.44
CA GLU A 61 -13.62 -6.84 -9.77
C GLU A 61 -13.19 -6.04 -8.55
N TYR A 62 -11.90 -5.70 -8.51
CA TYR A 62 -11.39 -4.74 -7.55
C TYR A 62 -11.73 -3.33 -8.02
N ARG A 63 -12.29 -2.52 -7.14
CA ARG A 63 -12.52 -1.08 -7.34
C ARG A 63 -11.37 -0.22 -6.82
N VAL A 64 -10.23 -0.85 -6.59
CA VAL A 64 -8.95 -0.23 -6.23
C VAL A 64 -7.83 -0.87 -7.05
N ASN A 65 -6.85 -0.05 -7.42
CA ASN A 65 -5.69 -0.49 -8.17
C ASN A 65 -4.51 -0.74 -7.22
N PHE A 66 -4.16 -2.01 -6.99
CA PHE A 66 -2.92 -2.38 -6.28
C PHE A 66 -1.71 -2.26 -7.22
N PHE A 67 -1.07 -1.08 -7.20
CA PHE A 67 0.01 -0.70 -8.10
C PHE A 67 1.09 -1.78 -8.14
N LYS A 68 1.44 -2.24 -9.34
CA LYS A 68 2.52 -3.21 -9.57
C LYS A 68 3.73 -2.47 -10.10
N ALA A 69 4.76 -2.34 -9.28
CA ALA A 69 6.08 -2.00 -9.81
C ALA A 69 6.55 -3.10 -10.77
N THR A 70 6.89 -2.69 -11.98
CA THR A 70 7.57 -3.44 -13.03
C THR A 70 8.92 -2.77 -13.28
N GLU A 71 9.90 -3.47 -13.85
CA GLU A 71 11.20 -2.88 -14.21
C GLU A 71 11.05 -1.56 -14.98
N LYS A 72 10.09 -1.53 -15.92
CA LYS A 72 9.77 -0.35 -16.72
C LYS A 72 9.23 0.80 -15.85
N THR A 73 8.23 0.55 -15.02
CA THR A 73 7.67 1.61 -14.16
C THR A 73 8.66 2.04 -13.08
N SER A 74 9.47 1.13 -12.56
CA SER A 74 10.53 1.43 -11.60
C SER A 74 11.59 2.33 -12.25
N TYR A 75 12.00 2.06 -13.48
CA TYR A 75 12.91 2.91 -14.23
C TYR A 75 12.33 4.31 -14.49
N PHE A 76 11.10 4.40 -14.99
CA PHE A 76 10.52 5.67 -15.40
C PHE A 76 9.92 6.50 -14.26
N LEU A 77 9.48 5.87 -13.17
CA LEU A 77 8.85 6.53 -12.01
C LEU A 77 9.77 6.57 -10.78
N ASP A 78 10.89 5.83 -10.78
CA ASP A 78 11.81 5.67 -9.64
C ASP A 78 11.10 5.14 -8.38
N ILE A 79 10.32 4.08 -8.59
CA ILE A 79 9.62 3.33 -7.55
C ILE A 79 10.11 1.88 -7.64
N SER A 80 11.20 1.54 -6.96
CA SER A 80 11.77 0.19 -6.95
C SER A 80 11.15 -0.74 -5.91
N GLY A 81 10.32 -0.21 -4.99
CA GLY A 81 9.58 -1.02 -4.01
C GLY A 81 10.32 -1.26 -2.69
N GLY A 82 11.10 -0.27 -2.22
CA GLY A 82 11.65 -0.25 -0.86
C GLY A 82 11.40 1.07 -0.15
N ALA A 83 11.56 1.09 1.17
CA ALA A 83 11.23 2.24 2.00
C ALA A 83 11.99 3.54 1.64
N THR A 84 13.26 3.44 1.23
CA THR A 84 14.10 4.57 0.77
C THR A 84 13.58 5.23 -0.52
N ASP A 85 12.73 4.53 -1.29
CA ASP A 85 12.19 5.04 -2.55
C ASP A 85 11.01 5.98 -2.34
N PHE A 86 10.29 5.86 -1.24
CA PHE A 86 9.06 6.61 -1.03
C PHE A 86 9.29 8.10 -0.77
N LYS A 87 10.41 8.47 -0.13
CA LYS A 87 10.80 9.89 -0.03
C LYS A 87 11.06 10.50 -1.42
N ARG A 88 11.78 9.78 -2.30
CA ARG A 88 12.03 10.25 -3.67
C ARG A 88 10.74 10.33 -4.47
N PHE A 89 9.85 9.35 -4.28
CA PHE A 89 8.52 9.35 -4.88
C PHE A 89 7.73 10.61 -4.50
N ILE A 90 7.66 11.00 -3.22
CA ILE A 90 6.96 12.22 -2.80
C ILE A 90 7.54 13.48 -3.42
N LEU A 91 8.87 13.62 -3.42
CA LEU A 91 9.53 14.78 -4.03
C LEU A 91 9.20 14.90 -5.52
N ARG A 92 9.24 13.78 -6.24
CA ARG A 92 8.84 13.72 -7.65
C ARG A 92 7.36 14.00 -7.83
N TYR A 93 6.49 13.47 -6.96
CA TYR A 93 5.06 13.72 -7.00
C TYR A 93 4.76 15.22 -6.93
N GLN A 94 5.43 15.91 -6.02
CA GLN A 94 5.30 17.36 -5.84
C GLN A 94 5.82 18.16 -7.05
N GLU A 95 6.82 17.66 -7.78
CA GLU A 95 7.30 18.25 -9.03
C GLU A 95 6.32 17.98 -10.19
N GLN A 96 5.90 16.73 -10.36
CA GLN A 96 5.09 16.30 -11.49
C GLN A 96 3.67 16.87 -11.44
N LYS A 97 3.06 17.01 -10.24
CA LYS A 97 1.72 17.60 -10.12
C LYS A 97 1.60 18.99 -10.74
N LYS A 98 2.69 19.79 -10.74
CA LYS A 98 2.73 21.14 -11.34
C LYS A 98 2.43 21.12 -12.84
N ARG A 99 2.68 19.98 -13.50
CA ARG A 99 2.44 19.80 -14.94
C ARG A 99 0.97 19.51 -15.24
N PHE A 100 0.20 19.09 -14.25
CA PHE A 100 -1.18 18.65 -14.39
C PHE A 100 -2.17 19.51 -13.61
N GLU A 101 -1.77 20.71 -13.16
CA GLU A 101 -2.57 21.61 -12.31
C GLU A 101 -3.96 21.93 -12.87
N LYS A 102 -4.12 21.90 -14.19
CA LYS A 102 -5.40 22.13 -14.87
C LYS A 102 -6.41 20.99 -14.70
N PHE A 103 -5.95 19.80 -14.29
CA PHE A 103 -6.76 18.61 -14.10
C PHE A 103 -6.72 18.25 -12.62
N LYS A 104 -7.86 18.20 -11.93
CA LYS A 104 -7.90 17.65 -10.57
C LYS A 104 -7.93 16.11 -10.66
N PRO A 105 -7.09 15.38 -9.91
CA PRO A 105 -7.21 13.92 -9.82
C PRO A 105 -8.61 13.53 -9.31
N LYS A 106 -9.19 12.45 -9.83
CA LYS A 106 -10.53 12.00 -9.37
C LYS A 106 -10.48 11.10 -8.15
N HIS A 107 -9.33 10.46 -7.89
CA HIS A 107 -9.18 9.46 -6.84
C HIS A 107 -7.87 9.63 -6.07
N PRO A 108 -7.82 9.17 -4.80
CA PRO A 108 -6.62 9.23 -4.00
C PRO A 108 -5.57 8.21 -4.44
N VAL A 109 -4.31 8.58 -4.23
CA VAL A 109 -3.15 7.69 -4.19
C VAL A 109 -2.81 7.44 -2.73
N ILE A 110 -2.74 6.18 -2.34
CA ILE A 110 -2.55 5.75 -0.94
C ILE A 110 -1.25 4.97 -0.86
N MET A 111 -0.27 5.51 -0.14
CA MET A 111 0.92 4.78 0.27
C MET A 111 0.59 3.98 1.52
N LEU A 112 0.60 2.66 1.42
CA LEU A 112 0.30 1.72 2.50
C LEU A 112 1.58 1.01 2.92
N LEU A 113 2.16 1.42 4.04
CA LEU A 113 3.49 0.99 4.48
C LEU A 113 3.47 0.34 5.87
N ASP A 114 4.50 -0.45 6.15
CA ASP A 114 4.73 -1.01 7.48
C ASP A 114 5.01 0.12 8.50
N ASN A 115 4.54 -0.04 9.72
CA ASN A 115 4.76 0.90 10.82
C ASN A 115 5.97 0.45 11.64
N ASP A 116 7.09 0.32 10.95
CA ASP A 116 8.37 -0.10 11.52
C ASP A 116 9.46 0.94 11.21
N SER A 117 10.71 0.55 11.36
CA SER A 117 11.84 1.42 11.05
C SER A 117 12.04 1.70 9.54
N GLY A 118 11.41 0.95 8.64
CA GLY A 118 11.52 1.07 7.19
C GLY A 118 11.25 2.50 6.69
N PRO A 119 10.05 3.07 6.89
CA PRO A 119 9.72 4.40 6.37
C PRO A 119 10.32 5.57 7.17
N LYS A 120 11.29 5.36 8.07
CA LYS A 120 11.84 6.40 8.96
C LYS A 120 12.25 7.69 8.22
N ASP A 121 12.96 7.56 7.10
CA ASP A 121 13.40 8.71 6.30
C ASP A 121 12.25 9.48 5.64
N LEU A 122 11.20 8.75 5.22
CA LEU A 122 9.97 9.33 4.73
C LEU A 122 9.25 10.08 5.86
N LEU A 123 9.06 9.46 7.02
CA LEU A 123 8.34 10.08 8.14
C LEU A 123 9.05 11.34 8.63
N ASN A 124 10.38 11.32 8.74
CA ASN A 124 11.16 12.53 9.05
C ASN A 124 10.99 13.61 7.97
N HIS A 125 10.99 13.24 6.69
CA HIS A 125 10.74 14.21 5.61
C HIS A 125 9.35 14.83 5.69
N LEU A 126 8.32 14.04 5.97
CA LEU A 126 6.95 14.52 6.16
C LEU A 126 6.89 15.52 7.32
N LYS A 127 7.45 15.13 8.47
CA LYS A 127 7.56 15.95 9.68
C LYS A 127 8.22 17.31 9.43
N ASP A 128 9.35 17.30 8.72
CA ASP A 128 10.21 18.48 8.59
C ASP A 128 9.84 19.39 7.42
N LYS A 129 9.22 18.85 6.35
CA LYS A 129 9.10 19.55 5.06
C LYS A 129 7.68 19.65 4.51
N VAL A 130 6.72 18.87 5.01
CA VAL A 130 5.35 18.86 4.48
C VAL A 130 4.40 19.54 5.46
N LYS A 131 3.95 20.76 5.11
CA LYS A 131 3.17 21.64 6.00
C LYS A 131 1.86 21.03 6.55
N ASN A 132 1.22 20.13 5.80
CA ASN A 132 -0.04 19.50 6.21
C ASN A 132 0.16 18.31 7.15
N CYS A 133 1.39 17.82 7.28
CA CYS A 133 1.70 16.68 8.14
C CYS A 133 1.97 17.14 9.56
N PRO A 134 1.69 16.30 10.57
CA PRO A 134 2.14 16.56 11.94
C PRO A 134 3.65 16.79 11.99
N ASN A 135 4.09 17.70 12.87
CA ASN A 135 5.49 17.99 13.12
C ASN A 135 6.16 17.01 14.11
N ASP A 136 5.51 15.86 14.37
CA ASP A 136 5.96 14.80 15.24
C ASP A 136 5.76 13.42 14.57
N VAL A 137 6.79 12.57 14.60
CA VAL A 137 6.76 11.24 13.96
C VAL A 137 5.80 10.31 14.70
N ASP A 138 5.76 10.37 16.03
CA ASP A 138 4.90 9.48 16.80
C ASP A 138 3.42 9.78 16.54
N THR A 139 3.09 11.06 16.34
CA THR A 139 1.76 11.49 15.90
C THR A 139 1.43 10.94 14.52
N ILE A 140 2.36 10.96 13.56
CA ILE A 140 2.16 10.33 12.25
C ILE A 140 1.95 8.82 12.39
N ARG A 141 2.74 8.13 13.23
CA ARG A 141 2.63 6.67 13.45
C ARG A 141 1.34 6.24 14.13
N LYS A 142 0.76 7.10 14.98
CA LYS A 142 -0.51 6.87 15.67
C LYS A 142 -1.73 7.35 14.88
N ALA A 143 -1.52 8.17 13.84
CA ALA A 143 -2.59 8.70 13.03
C ALA A 143 -3.30 7.58 12.27
N ARG A 144 -4.62 7.73 12.12
CA ARG A 144 -5.45 6.81 11.33
C ARG A 144 -5.01 6.74 9.87
N TYR A 145 -4.74 7.91 9.30
CA TYR A 145 -4.03 8.14 8.04
C TYR A 145 -3.44 9.55 8.08
N THR A 146 -2.51 9.85 7.18
CA THR A 146 -1.93 11.19 7.01
C THR A 146 -2.20 11.70 5.61
N TYR A 147 -2.91 12.82 5.50
CA TYR A 147 -3.00 13.58 4.26
C TYR A 147 -1.68 14.30 4.00
N ILE A 148 -1.05 14.05 2.84
CA ILE A 148 0.24 14.66 2.51
C ILE A 148 0.01 15.96 1.71
N PHE A 149 -0.49 15.83 0.48
CA PHE A 149 -0.92 16.94 -0.38
C PHE A 149 -1.67 16.42 -1.60
N ASP A 150 -2.39 17.30 -2.29
CA ASP A 150 -3.12 16.98 -3.53
C ASP A 150 -4.05 15.78 -3.33
N ASN A 151 -3.82 14.65 -4.01
CA ASN A 151 -4.53 13.39 -3.83
C ASN A 151 -3.69 12.30 -3.13
N LEU A 152 -2.56 12.65 -2.53
CA LEU A 152 -1.63 11.70 -1.91
C LEU A 152 -1.82 11.56 -0.39
N TYR A 153 -1.93 10.32 0.06
CA TYR A 153 -2.13 9.92 1.45
C TYR A 153 -1.11 8.85 1.88
N LEU A 154 -0.84 8.81 3.18
CA LEU A 154 -0.11 7.74 3.85
C LEU A 154 -1.04 7.01 4.82
N LEU A 155 -1.04 5.69 4.73
CA LEU A 155 -1.66 4.76 5.67
C LEU A 155 -0.57 3.82 6.19
N LEU A 156 -0.41 3.74 7.51
CA LEU A 156 0.54 2.83 8.14
C LEU A 156 -0.23 1.62 8.70
N THR A 157 0.44 0.46 8.80
CA THR A 157 -0.12 -0.64 9.60
C THR A 157 -0.34 -0.20 11.05
N PRO A 158 -1.36 -0.73 11.75
CA PRO A 158 -1.65 -0.29 13.11
C PRO A 158 -0.55 -0.74 14.06
N LEU A 159 -0.09 0.16 14.93
CA LEU A 159 0.88 -0.18 15.98
C LEU A 159 0.36 -1.35 16.82
N LEU A 160 1.28 -2.26 17.17
CA LEU A 160 0.99 -3.34 18.10
C LEU A 160 0.79 -2.81 19.53
N PRO A 161 0.17 -3.60 20.42
CA PRO A 161 -0.03 -3.21 21.82
C PRO A 161 1.24 -2.67 22.48
N GLY A 162 1.11 -1.54 23.18
CA GLY A 162 2.24 -0.82 23.77
C GLY A 162 2.99 0.09 22.80
N GLY A 163 2.45 0.36 21.59
CA GLY A 163 3.08 1.25 20.62
C GLY A 163 4.26 0.61 19.88
N LYS A 164 4.29 -0.73 19.81
CA LYS A 164 5.36 -1.47 19.14
C LYS A 164 5.18 -1.42 17.62
N GLU A 165 6.30 -1.50 16.91
CA GLU A 165 6.34 -1.57 15.46
C GLU A 165 5.51 -2.74 14.91
N SER A 166 5.00 -2.58 13.69
CA SER A 166 4.15 -3.58 13.03
C SER A 166 4.44 -3.68 11.55
N CYS A 167 4.24 -4.87 10.98
CA CYS A 167 4.23 -5.10 9.54
C CYS A 167 2.93 -5.74 9.06
N MET A 168 2.72 -5.82 7.75
CA MET A 168 1.55 -6.47 7.15
C MET A 168 1.31 -7.89 7.66
N GLU A 169 2.39 -8.64 7.92
CA GLU A 169 2.26 -10.02 8.41
C GLU A 169 1.71 -10.12 9.84
N ASP A 170 1.85 -9.09 10.67
CA ASP A 170 1.30 -9.07 12.02
C ASP A 170 -0.26 -9.01 12.03
N LEU A 171 -0.88 -8.79 10.87
CA LEU A 171 -2.33 -8.87 10.67
C LEU A 171 -2.83 -10.31 10.47
N PHE A 172 -1.95 -11.32 10.40
CA PHE A 172 -2.37 -12.71 10.39
C PHE A 172 -2.52 -13.30 11.79
N ASP A 173 -3.34 -14.33 11.92
CA ASP A 173 -3.44 -15.09 13.16
C ASP A 173 -2.20 -15.95 13.39
N SER A 174 -1.87 -16.19 14.65
CA SER A 174 -0.68 -16.96 15.05
C SER A 174 -0.67 -18.35 14.42
N THR A 175 -1.84 -18.98 14.28
CA THR A 175 -1.99 -20.29 13.63
C THR A 175 -1.55 -20.26 12.16
N VAL A 176 -1.83 -19.17 11.45
CA VAL A 176 -1.41 -18.97 10.06
C VAL A 176 0.10 -18.71 10.02
N LEU A 177 0.62 -17.85 10.90
CA LEU A 177 2.05 -17.54 11.01
C LEU A 177 2.89 -18.77 11.41
N SER A 178 2.34 -19.71 12.18
CA SER A 178 3.00 -20.96 12.58
C SER A 178 2.88 -22.09 11.56
N THR A 179 2.41 -21.81 10.34
CA THR A 179 2.26 -22.85 9.30
C THR A 179 3.62 -23.42 8.91
N VAL A 180 3.76 -24.74 9.02
CA VAL A 180 4.96 -25.47 8.58
C VAL A 180 4.78 -25.92 7.12
N LEU A 181 5.76 -25.61 6.27
CA LEU A 181 5.77 -26.00 4.87
C LEU A 181 7.07 -26.74 4.56
N ASP A 182 6.99 -27.98 4.09
CA ASP A 182 8.15 -28.82 3.77
C ASP A 182 9.18 -28.90 4.93
N GLY A 183 8.68 -28.98 6.17
CA GLY A 183 9.51 -29.01 7.39
C GLY A 183 10.09 -27.66 7.82
N LYS A 184 9.78 -26.56 7.12
CA LYS A 184 10.29 -25.22 7.41
C LYS A 184 9.23 -24.34 8.07
N THR A 185 9.68 -23.40 8.89
CA THR A 185 8.82 -22.41 9.58
C THR A 185 8.85 -21.04 8.90
N PHE A 186 7.84 -20.22 9.12
CA PHE A 186 7.80 -18.88 8.54
C PHE A 186 8.73 -17.93 9.30
N ASN A 187 9.59 -17.22 8.57
CA ASN A 187 10.36 -16.09 9.10
C ASN A 187 9.94 -14.80 8.38
N LYS A 188 9.49 -13.82 9.18
CA LYS A 188 9.03 -12.50 8.72
C LYS A 188 10.16 -11.51 8.42
N SER A 189 11.37 -11.78 8.90
CA SER A 189 12.54 -10.94 8.67
C SER A 189 13.14 -11.17 7.29
N ASN A 190 14.07 -10.29 6.90
CA ASN A 190 14.81 -10.40 5.64
C ASN A 190 16.00 -11.37 5.73
N ASP A 191 16.33 -11.87 6.92
CA ASP A 191 17.40 -12.84 7.16
C ASP A 191 16.78 -14.20 7.49
N THR A 192 16.82 -15.12 6.54
CA THR A 192 16.18 -16.44 6.68
C THR A 192 17.22 -17.55 6.58
N ASP A 193 17.23 -18.47 7.54
CA ASP A 193 17.95 -19.73 7.36
C ASP A 193 17.17 -20.59 6.36
N THR A 194 17.61 -20.55 5.10
CA THR A 194 16.94 -21.27 4.00
C THR A 194 16.81 -22.79 4.22
N LYS A 195 17.53 -23.40 5.18
CA LYS A 195 17.36 -24.82 5.52
C LYS A 195 16.14 -25.06 6.41
N THR A 196 15.88 -24.17 7.37
CA THR A 196 14.88 -24.36 8.43
C THR A 196 13.68 -23.42 8.31
N GLU A 197 13.79 -22.39 7.47
CA GLU A 197 12.82 -21.31 7.36
C GLU A 197 12.47 -20.96 5.91
N TYR A 198 11.28 -20.38 5.73
CA TYR A 198 10.85 -19.77 4.48
C TYR A 198 10.41 -18.32 4.69
N GLY A 199 10.71 -17.46 3.72
CA GLY A 199 10.41 -16.03 3.80
C GLY A 199 9.03 -15.61 3.26
N LYS A 200 8.78 -14.30 3.30
CA LYS A 200 7.51 -13.64 2.92
C LYS A 200 6.96 -14.07 1.55
N HIS A 201 7.83 -14.29 0.56
CA HIS A 201 7.38 -14.69 -0.78
C HIS A 201 6.70 -16.05 -0.79
N VAL A 202 7.31 -17.05 -0.13
CA VAL A 202 6.72 -18.39 0.01
C VAL A 202 5.45 -18.31 0.85
N PHE A 203 5.48 -17.58 1.97
CA PHE A 203 4.28 -17.34 2.80
C PHE A 203 3.11 -16.79 1.98
N SER A 204 3.33 -15.72 1.21
CA SER A 204 2.29 -15.09 0.38
C SER A 204 1.70 -16.01 -0.69
N THR A 205 2.53 -16.83 -1.32
CA THR A 205 2.11 -17.61 -2.50
C THR A 205 1.64 -19.03 -2.16
N LYS A 206 2.29 -19.68 -1.20
CA LYS A 206 2.06 -21.09 -0.84
C LYS A 206 1.19 -21.27 0.39
N VAL A 207 1.17 -20.29 1.30
CA VAL A 207 0.31 -20.35 2.49
C VAL A 207 -0.94 -19.50 2.27
N ILE A 208 -0.78 -18.19 2.08
CA ILE A 208 -1.92 -17.27 2.04
C ILE A 208 -2.77 -17.48 0.78
N LYS A 209 -2.16 -17.38 -0.41
CA LYS A 209 -2.92 -17.49 -1.66
C LYS A 209 -3.56 -18.87 -1.85
N ALA A 210 -2.90 -19.94 -1.40
CA ALA A 210 -3.42 -21.31 -1.51
C ALA A 210 -4.63 -21.55 -0.57
N ASN A 211 -4.62 -20.93 0.60
CA ASN A 211 -5.63 -21.14 1.65
C ASN A 211 -6.53 -19.91 1.87
N CYS A 212 -6.64 -19.03 0.87
CA CYS A 212 -7.38 -17.77 0.95
C CYS A 212 -8.87 -17.94 1.34
N LYS A 213 -9.45 -19.13 1.11
CA LYS A 213 -10.85 -19.42 1.46
C LYS A 213 -11.05 -19.82 2.93
N THR A 214 -9.99 -20.26 3.60
CA THR A 214 -10.05 -20.83 4.96
C THR A 214 -9.36 -19.95 6.00
N ILE A 215 -8.38 -19.15 5.57
CA ILE A 215 -7.69 -18.18 6.42
C ILE A 215 -8.65 -17.03 6.78
N SER A 216 -8.70 -16.67 8.06
CA SER A 216 -9.35 -15.46 8.54
C SER A 216 -8.53 -14.23 8.14
N PHE A 217 -9.21 -13.21 7.63
CA PHE A 217 -8.63 -11.90 7.31
C PHE A 217 -9.26 -10.77 8.13
N GLU A 218 -9.90 -11.09 9.25
CA GLU A 218 -10.62 -10.11 10.08
C GLU A 218 -9.75 -8.92 10.53
N LYS A 219 -8.49 -9.16 10.89
CA LYS A 219 -7.56 -8.09 11.28
C LYS A 219 -7.19 -7.16 10.12
N PHE A 220 -7.37 -7.56 8.85
CA PHE A 220 -7.15 -6.68 7.69
C PHE A 220 -8.25 -5.62 7.53
N LYS A 221 -9.39 -5.76 8.22
CA LYS A 221 -10.46 -4.76 8.20
C LYS A 221 -9.95 -3.36 8.54
N VAL A 222 -9.04 -3.26 9.52
CA VAL A 222 -8.40 -2.00 9.92
C VAL A 222 -7.74 -1.25 8.75
N ILE A 223 -7.20 -1.96 7.76
CA ILE A 223 -6.59 -1.37 6.57
C ILE A 223 -7.65 -0.91 5.57
N PHE A 224 -8.65 -1.75 5.30
CA PHE A 224 -9.70 -1.43 4.34
C PHE A 224 -10.63 -0.32 4.82
N ASP A 225 -10.98 -0.32 6.10
CA ASP A 225 -11.67 0.79 6.77
C ASP A 225 -10.88 2.10 6.56
N GLY A 226 -9.54 2.06 6.70
CA GLY A 226 -8.69 3.24 6.51
C GLY A 226 -8.66 3.72 5.06
N ILE A 227 -8.72 2.79 4.11
CA ILE A 227 -8.83 3.12 2.67
C ILE A 227 -10.19 3.77 2.36
N GLU A 228 -11.30 3.25 2.88
CA GLU A 228 -12.62 3.87 2.67
C GLU A 228 -12.70 5.27 3.31
N GLU A 229 -12.14 5.43 4.52
CA GLU A 229 -12.03 6.73 5.18
C GLU A 229 -11.23 7.74 4.34
N ILE A 230 -10.10 7.33 3.76
CA ILE A 230 -9.30 8.18 2.86
C ILE A 230 -10.09 8.54 1.59
N ILE A 231 -10.83 7.59 0.99
CA ILE A 231 -11.67 7.86 -0.18
C ILE A 231 -12.75 8.89 0.17
N ALA A 232 -13.38 8.76 1.35
CA ALA A 232 -14.38 9.70 1.82
C ALA A 232 -13.77 11.09 2.10
N ASP A 233 -12.61 11.18 2.74
CA ASP A 233 -11.88 12.43 2.98
C ASP A 233 -11.52 13.13 1.67
N TYR A 234 -10.96 12.38 0.71
CA TYR A 234 -10.61 12.92 -0.60
C TYR A 234 -11.83 13.44 -1.36
N SER A 235 -12.96 12.70 -1.33
CA SER A 235 -14.21 13.15 -1.93
C SER A 235 -14.68 14.50 -1.37
N LYS A 236 -14.56 14.70 -0.04
CA LYS A 236 -14.89 15.99 0.60
C LYS A 236 -13.96 17.10 0.12
N ARG A 237 -12.66 16.84 -0.03
CA ARG A 237 -11.68 17.82 -0.54
C ARG A 237 -11.92 18.20 -2.00
N CYS A 238 -12.41 17.29 -2.84
CA CYS A 238 -12.72 17.59 -4.24
C CYS A 238 -13.98 18.44 -4.44
N LYS A 239 -14.91 18.44 -3.47
CA LYS A 239 -16.13 19.27 -3.51
C LYS A 239 -15.87 20.74 -3.15
N VAL A 240 -14.65 21.07 -2.72
CA VAL A 240 -14.16 22.42 -2.42
C VAL A 240 -13.28 22.91 -3.58
#